data_AF-V9L0E2-F1
#
_entry.id   AF-V9L0E2-F1
#
_cell.length_a   1.000
_cell.length_b   1.000
_cell.length_c   1.000
_cell.angle_alpha   90.00
_cell.angle_beta   90.00
_cell.angle_gamma   90.00
#
_symmetry.space_group_name_H-M   'P 1'
#
loop_
_entity.id
_entity.type
_entity.pdbx_description
1 polymer ?
#
loop_
_entity_poly.entity_id
_entity_poly.type
_entity_poly.pdbx_seq_one_letter_code
_entity_poly.pdbx_strand_id
1 'polypeptide(L)'
;MASKILHRFRRKVRKENVTEETAQDFPEGSELEDDTEGLSSRLSGTLSFDDADTVAEEGTQPDAVDSDPDFLQSWESDGVENVEKPLSAPHQYSLLTNQLQENWKKTKGKLIVEKLMFEVTSANVVQDSSSKYVAYTINVIKSGMFDTDKALIVRRYTDFAKLNEMLNKHFREEMDNIVFPRKKIRKNFTHETIAKRSRSFEQYLQHIHSIGDIRKSKVFLEFFYLRDLKAGQGLLRAGMNEDAIHTLLNALHLQEKLASRDMEHLVFTLSALSVCYQELDRLEEAQAYCERAVQILENQDKHALLVPLLQSNIRLSWKIAKDKRQCEAKLQQLQDAGTDVLNQPSLKEHLIKDLLE
;
A
#
# COMPACT_ATOMS: atom_id res chain seq x y z
N MET A 1 -4.11 39.15 18.47
CA MET A 1 -2.68 38.90 18.77
C MET A 1 -2.44 37.50 19.39
N ALA A 2 -3.07 36.45 18.87
CA ALA A 2 -2.91 35.07 19.38
C ALA A 2 -2.17 34.11 18.41
N SER A 3 -2.01 34.45 17.12
CA SER A 3 -1.33 33.57 16.15
C SER A 3 0.20 33.55 16.22
N LYS A 4 0.84 34.45 16.98
CA LYS A 4 2.31 34.52 17.07
C LYS A 4 2.92 33.66 18.19
N ILE A 5 2.09 33.12 19.09
CA ILE A 5 2.54 32.32 20.25
C ILE A 5 2.64 30.83 19.86
N LEU A 6 1.72 30.32 19.05
CA LEU A 6 1.75 28.93 18.56
C LEU A 6 2.96 28.65 17.66
N HIS A 7 3.41 29.65 16.88
CA HIS A 7 4.57 29.51 16.00
C HIS A 7 5.91 29.49 16.76
N ARG A 8 5.96 30.01 18.01
CA ARG A 8 7.15 29.96 18.87
C ARG A 8 7.27 28.64 19.63
N PHE A 9 6.17 28.01 20.03
CA PHE A 9 6.21 26.69 20.68
C PHE A 9 6.61 25.57 19.72
N ARG A 10 6.12 25.60 18.46
CA ARG A 10 6.50 24.61 17.42
C ARG A 10 7.98 24.68 17.02
N ARG A 11 8.64 25.83 17.24
CA ARG A 11 10.08 26.02 16.98
C ARG A 11 10.98 25.60 18.15
N LYS A 12 10.46 25.55 19.38
CA LYS A 12 11.25 25.21 20.58
C LYS A 12 11.36 23.70 20.78
N VAL A 13 10.31 22.93 20.49
CA VAL A 13 10.32 21.46 20.55
C VAL A 13 11.23 20.82 19.49
N ARG A 14 11.45 21.49 18.35
CA ARG A 14 12.33 20.97 17.27
C ARG A 14 13.82 21.21 17.53
N LYS A 15 14.19 21.99 18.55
CA LYS A 15 15.57 22.42 18.81
C LYS A 15 16.29 21.67 19.93
N GLU A 16 15.61 20.75 20.64
CA GLU A 16 16.20 19.99 21.76
C GLU A 16 16.69 18.57 21.38
N ASN A 17 16.47 18.09 20.15
CA ASN A 17 16.91 16.75 19.72
C ASN A 17 18.08 16.75 18.71
N VAL A 18 18.99 17.72 18.79
CA VAL A 18 20.25 17.68 18.04
C VAL A 18 21.40 17.61 19.03
N THR A 19 21.76 16.40 19.42
CA THR A 19 23.02 16.10 20.08
C THR A 19 24.09 15.93 19.00
N GLU A 20 25.21 16.60 19.21
CA GLU A 20 26.37 16.70 18.33
C GLU A 20 27.08 15.35 18.16
N GLU A 21 27.34 14.92 16.92
CA GLU A 21 28.42 13.97 16.62
C GLU A 21 29.19 14.43 15.38
N THR A 22 30.34 15.03 15.69
CA THR A 22 31.64 15.04 14.98
C THR A 22 31.66 14.84 13.46
N ALA A 23 32.04 15.92 12.77
CA ALA A 23 32.56 15.92 11.42
C ALA A 23 33.91 15.18 11.35
N GLN A 24 34.04 14.25 10.39
CA GLN A 24 35.32 13.76 9.90
C GLN A 24 35.36 13.93 8.38
N ASP A 25 36.22 14.84 7.95
CA ASP A 25 36.73 14.99 6.58
C ASP A 25 37.48 13.73 6.15
N PHE A 26 37.24 13.24 4.92
CA PHE A 26 38.19 12.42 4.15
C PHE A 26 37.81 12.43 2.65
N PRO A 27 38.76 12.18 1.72
CA PRO A 27 38.97 13.01 0.54
C PRO A 27 38.53 12.31 -0.77
N GLU A 28 38.60 13.07 -1.86
CA GLU A 28 38.44 12.65 -3.25
C GLU A 28 39.23 11.38 -3.60
N GLY A 29 38.58 10.48 -4.35
CA GLY A 29 39.22 9.29 -4.89
C GLY A 29 38.40 8.62 -6.00
N SER A 30 38.78 8.94 -7.24
CA SER A 30 38.82 8.06 -8.42
C SER A 30 37.49 7.63 -9.07
N GLU A 31 37.17 8.32 -10.17
CA GLU A 31 36.23 7.91 -11.21
C GLU A 31 36.84 6.77 -12.05
N LEU A 32 36.09 5.68 -12.26
CA LEU A 32 36.28 4.74 -13.36
C LEU A 32 34.96 4.72 -14.13
N GLU A 33 35.01 5.18 -15.39
CA GLU A 33 33.98 4.90 -16.38
C GLU A 33 34.04 3.40 -16.67
N ASP A 34 32.90 2.71 -16.54
CA ASP A 34 32.81 1.33 -17.01
C ASP A 34 31.50 1.15 -17.78
N ASP A 35 31.68 0.78 -19.04
CA ASP A 35 30.66 0.55 -20.04
C ASP A 35 29.89 -0.72 -19.68
N THR A 36 28.60 -0.57 -19.39
CA THR A 36 27.68 -1.72 -19.33
C THR A 36 26.56 -1.53 -20.35
N GLU A 37 26.91 -1.66 -21.63
CA GLU A 37 25.97 -2.07 -22.66
C GLU A 37 25.53 -3.51 -22.35
N GLY A 38 24.26 -3.71 -22.00
CA GLY A 38 23.75 -5.04 -21.68
C GLY A 38 22.36 -5.09 -21.07
N LEU A 39 21.57 -4.01 -21.13
CA LEU A 39 20.17 -4.05 -20.69
C LEU A 39 19.28 -4.29 -21.92
N SER A 40 18.82 -5.54 -22.03
CA SER A 40 17.94 -6.01 -23.10
C SER A 40 16.68 -5.15 -23.23
N SER A 41 16.42 -4.75 -24.47
CA SER A 41 15.24 -4.06 -24.96
C SER A 41 14.00 -4.94 -24.89
N ARG A 42 13.26 -4.88 -23.78
CA ARG A 42 11.83 -5.24 -23.75
C ARG A 42 11.08 -4.21 -22.90
N LEU A 43 10.84 -3.08 -23.54
CA LEU A 43 10.18 -1.90 -23.00
C LEU A 43 8.67 -2.13 -22.99
N SER A 44 8.09 -2.18 -21.79
CA SER A 44 6.70 -1.80 -21.54
C SER A 44 6.69 -1.11 -20.18
N GLY A 45 6.50 0.20 -20.20
CA GLY A 45 6.41 1.02 -19.00
C GLY A 45 6.07 2.44 -19.42
N THR A 46 4.89 2.91 -19.02
CA THR A 46 4.38 4.25 -19.25
C THR A 46 4.78 5.13 -18.06
N LEU A 47 6.00 5.67 -18.10
CA LEU A 47 6.33 6.80 -17.24
C LEU A 47 5.71 8.05 -17.86
N SER A 48 4.80 8.70 -17.13
CA SER A 48 4.26 10.01 -17.50
C SER A 48 5.12 11.11 -16.87
N PHE A 49 5.43 12.15 -17.64
CA PHE A 49 6.10 13.35 -17.17
C PHE A 49 5.13 14.51 -17.36
N ASP A 50 4.61 15.06 -16.26
CA ASP A 50 3.84 16.29 -16.31
C ASP A 50 4.82 17.46 -16.24
N ASP A 51 5.12 18.05 -17.39
CA ASP A 51 5.79 19.35 -17.46
C ASP A 51 4.70 20.45 -17.43
N ALA A 52 4.69 21.21 -16.34
CA ALA A 52 3.91 22.44 -16.23
C ALA A 52 4.82 23.66 -16.46
N ASP A 53 4.22 24.66 -17.11
CA ASP A 53 4.66 26.05 -17.32
C ASP A 53 5.51 26.38 -18.57
N THR A 54 4.82 26.87 -19.62
CA THR A 54 5.18 28.14 -20.29
C THR A 54 3.94 28.82 -20.89
N VAL A 55 3.81 30.11 -20.60
CA VAL A 55 2.76 31.05 -21.02
C VAL A 55 3.25 31.87 -22.23
N ALA A 56 2.41 32.05 -23.26
CA ALA A 56 2.27 33.22 -24.15
C ALA A 56 1.27 32.85 -25.29
N GLU A 57 0.05 33.40 -25.36
CA GLU A 57 -0.33 34.69 -26.01
C GLU A 57 0.10 34.73 -27.49
N GLU A 58 -0.69 35.03 -28.53
CA GLU A 58 -2.06 35.50 -28.74
C GLU A 58 -2.28 35.45 -30.28
N GLY A 59 -3.52 35.40 -30.80
CA GLY A 59 -3.76 35.78 -32.21
C GLY A 59 -4.95 35.16 -32.95
N THR A 60 -6.09 35.84 -32.86
CA THR A 60 -7.01 36.14 -34.00
C THR A 60 -8.12 35.13 -34.36
N GLN A 61 -9.32 35.40 -33.83
CA GLN A 61 -10.65 35.19 -34.44
C GLN A 61 -10.89 36.18 -35.62
N PRO A 62 -11.89 36.04 -36.52
CA PRO A 62 -13.28 35.54 -36.32
C PRO A 62 -13.78 34.62 -37.48
N ASP A 63 -14.97 34.01 -37.54
CA ASP A 63 -16.34 34.52 -37.43
C ASP A 63 -17.37 33.36 -37.25
N ALA A 64 -18.54 33.76 -36.76
CA ALA A 64 -19.72 33.00 -36.33
C ALA A 64 -20.51 32.25 -37.41
N VAL A 65 -21.26 31.19 -37.03
CA VAL A 65 -22.70 30.89 -37.32
C VAL A 65 -23.11 29.72 -36.38
N ASP A 66 -23.80 29.94 -35.26
CA ASP A 66 -25.27 29.92 -35.02
C ASP A 66 -25.87 28.54 -34.63
N SER A 67 -26.62 28.58 -33.52
CA SER A 67 -27.78 27.75 -33.12
C SER A 67 -27.63 26.26 -32.72
N ASP A 68 -27.70 26.04 -31.40
CA ASP A 68 -28.33 24.89 -30.70
C ASP A 68 -29.89 25.09 -30.67
N PRO A 69 -30.79 24.14 -30.31
CA PRO A 69 -30.64 23.21 -29.17
C PRO A 69 -31.34 21.82 -29.24
N ASP A 70 -30.94 20.97 -28.28
CA ASP A 70 -31.71 20.07 -27.41
C ASP A 70 -32.81 19.08 -27.92
N PHE A 71 -32.71 17.87 -27.35
CA PHE A 71 -33.77 17.17 -26.57
C PHE A 71 -34.45 15.89 -27.13
N LEU A 72 -34.60 14.95 -26.17
CA LEU A 72 -35.52 13.80 -26.03
C LEU A 72 -35.12 12.46 -26.70
N GLN A 73 -34.82 11.38 -25.97
CA GLN A 73 -35.47 10.71 -24.82
C GLN A 73 -36.53 9.67 -25.24
N SER A 74 -36.36 8.50 -24.61
CA SER A 74 -37.33 7.43 -24.36
C SER A 74 -37.77 6.55 -25.53
N TRP A 75 -37.58 5.25 -25.34
CA TRP A 75 -38.35 4.21 -25.99
C TRP A 75 -38.77 3.20 -24.91
N GLU A 76 -40.03 3.30 -24.52
CA GLU A 76 -40.75 2.29 -23.76
C GLU A 76 -41.36 1.24 -24.71
N SER A 77 -41.44 0.03 -24.15
CA SER A 77 -42.29 -1.13 -24.44
C SER A 77 -43.39 -1.01 -25.51
N ASP A 78 -43.49 -1.99 -26.41
CA ASP A 78 -44.43 -3.12 -26.29
C ASP A 78 -44.59 -3.89 -27.63
N GLY A 79 -44.71 -5.22 -27.53
CA GLY A 79 -45.80 -5.91 -28.23
C GLY A 79 -45.52 -6.81 -29.45
N VAL A 80 -45.47 -8.12 -29.18
CA VAL A 80 -46.25 -9.21 -29.81
C VAL A 80 -45.91 -9.74 -31.24
N GLU A 81 -45.67 -11.06 -31.25
CA GLU A 81 -46.03 -12.13 -32.23
C GLU A 81 -45.05 -12.72 -33.27
N ASN A 82 -45.09 -14.06 -33.27
CA ASN A 82 -44.40 -15.06 -34.10
C ASN A 82 -44.74 -14.96 -35.58
N VAL A 83 -43.77 -15.25 -36.48
CA VAL A 83 -43.91 -16.20 -37.63
C VAL A 83 -42.51 -16.66 -38.11
N GLU A 84 -42.32 -17.97 -38.05
CA GLU A 84 -41.60 -18.93 -38.94
C GLU A 84 -40.30 -18.56 -39.70
N LYS A 85 -39.24 -19.34 -39.40
CA LYS A 85 -38.05 -19.60 -40.25
C LYS A 85 -38.42 -20.46 -41.47
N PRO A 86 -37.63 -20.41 -42.55
CA PRO A 86 -36.76 -21.58 -42.79
C PRO A 86 -35.38 -21.33 -43.49
N LEU A 87 -34.49 -22.32 -43.28
CA LEU A 87 -33.39 -22.80 -44.15
C LEU A 87 -32.18 -21.88 -44.42
N SER A 88 -31.07 -21.98 -43.66
CA SER A 88 -29.93 -22.93 -43.81
C SER A 88 -28.79 -22.46 -44.73
N ALA A 89 -27.66 -22.05 -44.12
CA ALA A 89 -26.29 -22.02 -44.66
C ALA A 89 -25.27 -22.02 -43.49
N PRO A 90 -24.03 -22.53 -43.64
CA PRO A 90 -23.50 -23.55 -42.76
C PRO A 90 -22.50 -23.08 -41.69
N HIS A 91 -22.70 -23.59 -40.45
CA HIS A 91 -21.80 -24.26 -39.49
C HIS A 91 -20.27 -24.01 -39.40
N GLN A 92 -19.63 -23.22 -40.25
CA GLN A 92 -18.18 -22.97 -40.15
C GLN A 92 -17.83 -21.93 -39.07
N TYR A 93 -18.66 -20.90 -38.88
CA TYR A 93 -18.44 -19.88 -37.86
C TYR A 93 -18.66 -20.39 -36.43
N SER A 94 -19.52 -21.41 -36.23
CA SER A 94 -19.74 -22.05 -34.93
C SER A 94 -18.56 -22.91 -34.49
N LEU A 95 -17.84 -23.52 -35.42
CA LEU A 95 -16.69 -24.37 -35.09
C LEU A 95 -15.50 -23.51 -34.66
N LEU A 96 -15.28 -22.37 -35.32
CA LEU A 96 -14.27 -21.39 -34.90
C LEU A 96 -14.58 -20.79 -33.53
N THR A 97 -15.84 -20.43 -33.25
CA THR A 97 -16.22 -19.90 -31.93
C THR A 97 -16.15 -20.97 -30.84
N ASN A 98 -16.59 -22.21 -31.09
CA ASN A 98 -16.47 -23.30 -30.13
C ASN A 98 -15.02 -23.68 -29.87
N GLN A 99 -14.17 -23.71 -30.90
CA GLN A 99 -12.75 -24.05 -30.77
C GLN A 99 -11.96 -22.94 -30.06
N LEU A 100 -12.31 -21.67 -30.30
CA LEU A 100 -11.83 -20.54 -29.50
C LEU A 100 -12.34 -20.64 -28.07
N GLN A 101 -13.61 -20.91 -27.83
CA GLN A 101 -14.20 -21.01 -26.49
C GLN A 101 -13.63 -22.20 -25.71
N GLU A 102 -13.32 -23.32 -26.38
CA GLU A 102 -12.61 -24.46 -25.81
C GLU A 102 -11.13 -24.15 -25.55
N ASN A 103 -10.45 -23.43 -26.44
CA ASN A 103 -9.09 -22.95 -26.18
C ASN A 103 -9.05 -21.96 -25.01
N TRP A 104 -10.06 -21.10 -24.86
CA TRP A 104 -10.23 -20.19 -23.73
C TRP A 104 -10.54 -20.95 -22.43
N LYS A 105 -11.36 -22.01 -22.48
CA LYS A 105 -11.60 -22.91 -21.34
C LYS A 105 -10.36 -23.71 -20.96
N LYS A 106 -9.58 -24.19 -21.95
CA LYS A 106 -8.30 -24.89 -21.74
C LYS A 106 -7.21 -23.97 -21.19
N THR A 107 -7.22 -22.68 -21.54
CA THR A 107 -6.29 -21.67 -20.97
C THR A 107 -6.71 -21.16 -19.60
N LYS A 108 -8.01 -21.14 -19.26
CA LYS A 108 -8.50 -20.91 -17.89
C LYS A 108 -8.07 -22.00 -16.89
N GLY A 109 -7.60 -23.14 -17.36
CA GLY A 109 -6.99 -24.20 -16.56
C GLY A 109 -5.52 -23.96 -16.19
N LYS A 110 -4.85 -22.95 -16.75
CA LYS A 110 -3.58 -22.48 -16.19
C LYS A 110 -3.91 -21.67 -14.95
N LEU A 111 -3.70 -22.29 -13.79
CA LEU A 111 -3.58 -21.60 -12.50
C LEU A 111 -2.81 -20.30 -12.72
N ILE A 112 -3.49 -19.15 -12.67
CA ILE A 112 -2.81 -17.86 -12.78
C ILE A 112 -1.95 -17.79 -11.54
N VAL A 113 -0.64 -17.99 -11.70
CA VAL A 113 0.30 -17.90 -10.59
C VAL A 113 0.32 -16.44 -10.17
N GLU A 114 -0.27 -16.16 -9.00
CA GLU A 114 -0.22 -14.83 -8.39
C GLU A 114 1.25 -14.43 -8.26
N LYS A 115 1.62 -13.34 -8.93
CA LYS A 115 2.99 -12.83 -8.90
C LYS A 115 2.98 -11.42 -8.33
N LEU A 116 3.68 -11.23 -7.22
CA LEU A 116 3.94 -9.91 -6.68
C LEU A 116 4.95 -9.17 -7.56
N MET A 117 4.66 -7.91 -7.88
CA MET A 117 5.49 -7.02 -8.68
C MET A 117 5.70 -5.71 -7.91
N PHE A 118 6.88 -5.11 -8.07
CA PHE A 118 7.22 -3.78 -7.59
C PHE A 118 7.38 -2.87 -8.81
N GLU A 119 6.64 -1.77 -8.87
CA GLU A 119 6.66 -0.84 -10.01
C GLU A 119 6.88 0.59 -9.52
N VAL A 120 7.87 1.27 -10.07
CA VAL A 120 8.09 2.69 -9.82
C VAL A 120 7.20 3.49 -10.74
N THR A 121 6.12 4.06 -10.20
CA THR A 121 5.13 4.81 -10.98
C THR A 121 5.45 6.29 -11.10
N SER A 122 6.20 6.85 -10.15
CA SER A 122 6.71 8.22 -10.25
C SER A 122 8.06 8.37 -9.58
N ALA A 123 8.84 9.34 -10.07
CA ALA A 123 10.13 9.70 -9.53
C ALA A 123 10.26 11.23 -9.54
N ASN A 124 9.92 11.85 -8.41
CA ASN A 124 9.79 13.30 -8.32
C ASN A 124 11.01 13.92 -7.66
N VAL A 125 11.52 15.01 -8.24
CA VAL A 125 12.61 15.79 -7.65
C VAL A 125 12.04 16.71 -6.58
N VAL A 126 12.31 16.40 -5.32
CA VAL A 126 11.87 17.18 -4.16
C VAL A 126 12.98 18.13 -3.74
N GLN A 127 12.62 19.40 -3.58
CA GLN A 127 13.50 20.44 -3.06
C GLN A 127 12.98 20.90 -1.69
N ASP A 128 13.67 20.45 -0.64
CA ASP A 128 13.51 20.99 0.71
C ASP A 128 14.37 22.24 0.90
N SER A 129 14.07 23.00 1.94
CA SER A 129 14.82 24.20 2.37
C SER A 129 16.34 24.01 2.50
N SER A 130 16.80 22.76 2.68
CA SER A 130 18.22 22.42 2.87
C SER A 130 18.74 21.29 1.98
N SER A 131 17.89 20.64 1.16
CA SER A 131 18.33 19.49 0.36
C SER A 131 17.48 19.26 -0.88
N LYS A 132 18.10 18.75 -1.94
CA LYS A 132 17.44 18.29 -3.15
C LYS A 132 17.59 16.78 -3.27
N TYR A 133 16.50 16.05 -3.47
CA TYR A 133 16.54 14.60 -3.63
C TYR A 133 15.46 14.11 -4.59
N VAL A 134 15.54 12.84 -4.99
CA VAL A 134 14.50 12.19 -5.79
C VAL A 134 13.71 11.26 -4.88
N ALA A 135 12.39 11.45 -4.84
CA ALA A 135 11.44 10.58 -4.18
C ALA A 135 10.83 9.63 -5.21
N TYR A 136 10.99 8.32 -4.98
CA TYR A 136 10.44 7.28 -5.82
C TYR A 136 9.16 6.76 -5.17
N THR A 137 8.06 6.78 -5.91
CA THR A 137 6.79 6.13 -5.52
C THR A 137 6.77 4.75 -6.13
N ILE A 138 6.69 3.73 -5.29
CA ILE A 138 6.70 2.33 -5.69
C ILE A 138 5.36 1.71 -5.34
N ASN A 139 4.64 1.22 -6.34
CA ASN A 139 3.44 0.42 -6.14
C ASN A 139 3.83 -1.05 -5.95
N VAL A 140 3.19 -1.68 -4.98
CA VAL A 140 3.24 -3.14 -4.78
C VAL A 140 1.96 -3.70 -5.40
N ILE A 141 2.10 -4.55 -6.42
CA ILE A 141 1.00 -5.01 -7.26
C ILE A 141 0.91 -6.54 -7.25
N LYS A 142 -0.27 -7.10 -7.02
CA LYS A 142 -0.52 -8.54 -7.24
C LYS A 142 -0.96 -8.76 -8.69
N SER A 143 -0.06 -9.29 -9.51
CA SER A 143 -0.39 -9.68 -10.88
C SER A 143 -1.17 -10.99 -10.88
N GLY A 144 -2.28 -11.02 -11.63
CA GLY A 144 -3.12 -12.21 -11.81
C GLY A 144 -4.57 -12.05 -11.35
N MET A 145 -4.89 -10.98 -10.62
CA MET A 145 -6.24 -10.56 -10.25
C MET A 145 -6.44 -9.06 -10.53
N PHE A 146 -7.68 -8.59 -10.46
CA PHE A 146 -7.96 -7.16 -10.40
C PHE A 146 -7.44 -6.61 -9.07
N ASP A 147 -6.30 -5.94 -9.11
CA ASP A 147 -5.71 -5.31 -7.93
C ASP A 147 -6.45 -3.99 -7.63
N THR A 148 -7.46 -4.07 -6.76
CA THR A 148 -8.28 -2.91 -6.37
C THR A 148 -7.61 -2.05 -5.31
N ASP A 149 -6.75 -2.66 -4.50
CA ASP A 149 -6.29 -2.09 -3.24
C ASP A 149 -4.92 -1.45 -3.43
N LYS A 150 -4.88 -0.13 -3.60
CA LYS A 150 -3.61 0.57 -3.80
C LYS A 150 -2.71 0.41 -2.57
N ALA A 151 -1.48 -0.05 -2.80
CA ALA A 151 -0.45 -0.21 -1.79
C ALA A 151 0.86 0.38 -2.33
N LEU A 152 1.36 1.41 -1.67
CA LEU A 152 2.53 2.14 -2.15
C LEU A 152 3.52 2.44 -1.03
N ILE A 153 4.77 2.62 -1.43
CA ILE A 153 5.81 3.19 -0.58
C ILE A 153 6.47 4.36 -1.30
N VAL A 154 6.85 5.39 -0.55
CA VAL A 154 7.63 6.52 -1.07
C VAL A 154 8.99 6.50 -0.40
N ARG A 155 10.06 6.35 -1.18
CA ARG A 155 11.43 6.19 -0.67
C ARG A 155 12.41 6.98 -1.53
N ARG A 156 13.47 7.49 -0.91
CA ARG A 156 14.61 8.11 -1.62
C ARG A 156 15.77 7.11 -1.72
N TYR A 157 16.74 7.42 -2.58
CA TYR A 157 17.93 6.57 -2.78
C TYR A 157 18.61 6.15 -1.47
N THR A 158 18.73 7.09 -0.52
CA THR A 158 19.39 6.80 0.76
C THR A 158 18.60 5.87 1.67
N ASP A 159 17.28 5.76 1.52
CA ASP A 159 16.50 4.74 2.24
C ASP A 159 16.82 3.34 1.70
N PHE A 160 16.87 3.20 0.37
CA PHE A 160 17.28 1.96 -0.29
C PHE A 160 18.73 1.56 0.05
N ALA A 161 19.65 2.54 0.08
CA ALA A 161 21.04 2.28 0.42
C ALA A 161 21.18 1.76 1.86
N LYS A 162 20.45 2.36 2.82
CA LYS A 162 20.41 1.90 4.21
C LYS A 162 19.81 0.50 4.34
N LEU A 163 18.73 0.21 3.61
CA LEU A 163 18.17 -1.15 3.54
C LEU A 163 19.23 -2.14 3.05
N ASN A 164 19.89 -1.84 1.94
CA ASN A 164 20.91 -2.72 1.36
C ASN A 164 22.10 -2.95 2.31
N GLU A 165 22.58 -1.90 2.97
CA GLU A 165 23.64 -2.00 3.99
C GLU A 165 23.23 -2.92 5.13
N MET A 166 22.03 -2.71 5.69
CA MET A 166 21.52 -3.50 6.80
C MET A 166 21.25 -4.95 6.40
N LEU A 167 20.79 -5.22 5.18
CA LEU A 167 20.63 -6.59 4.71
C LEU A 167 21.98 -7.28 4.49
N ASN A 168 22.98 -6.61 3.89
CA ASN A 168 24.33 -7.16 3.74
C ASN A 168 25.01 -7.46 5.09
N LYS A 169 24.65 -6.74 6.15
CA LYS A 169 25.15 -6.98 7.50
C LYS A 169 24.56 -8.25 8.13
N HIS A 170 23.27 -8.52 7.93
CA HIS A 170 22.55 -9.60 8.62
C HIS A 170 22.30 -10.85 7.76
N PHE A 171 22.33 -10.72 6.44
CA PHE A 171 21.99 -11.74 5.43
C PHE A 171 23.06 -11.75 4.32
N ARG A 172 24.33 -11.85 4.71
CA ARG A 172 25.46 -11.69 3.76
C ARG A 172 25.41 -12.71 2.63
N GLU A 173 25.16 -13.98 2.95
CA GLU A 173 25.18 -15.08 1.98
C GLU A 173 24.03 -14.93 0.96
N GLU A 174 22.87 -14.50 1.43
CA GLU A 174 21.68 -14.30 0.60
C GLU A 174 21.81 -13.05 -0.30
N MET A 175 22.55 -12.05 0.16
CA MET A 175 22.76 -10.78 -0.57
C MET A 175 23.91 -10.80 -1.57
N ASP A 176 24.79 -11.81 -1.56
CA ASP A 176 26.03 -11.88 -2.35
C ASP A 176 25.79 -11.69 -3.87
N ASN A 177 24.68 -12.24 -4.38
CA ASN A 177 24.33 -12.17 -5.80
C ASN A 177 23.32 -11.06 -6.14
N ILE A 178 22.98 -10.19 -5.19
CA ILE A 178 21.99 -9.14 -5.39
C ILE A 178 22.68 -7.83 -5.76
N VAL A 179 22.40 -7.37 -6.98
CA VAL A 179 22.98 -6.12 -7.50
C VAL A 179 22.20 -4.91 -6.96
N PHE A 180 22.93 -3.96 -6.39
CA PHE A 180 22.38 -2.68 -5.92
C PHE A 180 22.96 -1.48 -6.71
N PRO A 181 22.13 -0.50 -7.15
CA PRO A 181 22.62 0.64 -7.92
C PRO A 181 23.59 1.52 -7.10
N ARG A 182 24.78 1.78 -7.66
CA ARG A 182 25.82 2.61 -7.03
C ARG A 182 25.40 4.09 -6.86
N LYS A 183 25.97 4.74 -5.85
CA LYS A 183 25.72 6.15 -5.58
C LYS A 183 26.40 6.99 -6.66
N LYS A 184 25.63 7.87 -7.31
CA LYS A 184 26.14 8.88 -8.25
C LYS A 184 26.12 10.24 -7.57
N ILE A 185 27.26 10.93 -7.57
CA ILE A 185 27.43 12.26 -6.97
C ILE A 185 27.15 13.37 -7.99
N ARG A 186 27.45 13.13 -9.28
CA ARG A 186 27.16 14.02 -10.40
C ARG A 186 26.03 13.47 -11.28
N LYS A 187 25.29 14.36 -11.95
CA LYS A 187 24.17 14.02 -12.88
C LYS A 187 23.09 13.11 -12.26
N ASN A 188 22.88 13.18 -10.94
CA ASN A 188 21.94 12.32 -10.24
C ASN A 188 20.46 12.64 -10.52
N PHE A 189 20.17 13.84 -11.03
CA PHE A 189 18.83 14.30 -11.41
C PHE A 189 18.56 14.17 -12.91
N THR A 190 19.46 13.58 -13.70
CA THR A 190 19.16 13.34 -15.11
C THR A 190 18.09 12.26 -15.25
N HIS A 191 17.22 12.44 -16.24
CA HIS A 191 16.15 11.49 -16.54
C HIS A 191 16.67 10.06 -16.72
N GLU A 192 17.78 9.92 -17.43
CA GLU A 192 18.44 8.64 -17.66
C GLU A 192 18.88 7.96 -16.33
N THR A 193 19.50 8.73 -15.42
CA THR A 193 19.91 8.19 -14.12
C THR A 193 18.70 7.81 -13.28
N ILE A 194 17.65 8.62 -13.31
CA ILE A 194 16.40 8.35 -12.58
C ILE A 194 15.77 7.07 -13.12
N ALA A 195 15.60 6.94 -14.44
CA ALA A 195 15.01 5.76 -15.08
C ALA A 195 15.82 4.48 -14.82
N LYS A 196 17.16 4.52 -14.96
CA LYS A 196 18.04 3.37 -14.68
C LYS A 196 17.92 2.96 -13.20
N ARG A 197 17.87 3.92 -12.27
CA ARG A 197 17.67 3.63 -10.84
C ARG A 197 16.29 3.06 -10.55
N SER A 198 15.23 3.60 -11.16
CA SER A 198 13.87 3.08 -10.99
C SER A 198 13.82 1.59 -11.33
N ARG A 199 14.33 1.19 -12.51
CA ARG A 199 14.40 -0.23 -12.90
C ARG A 199 15.26 -1.08 -11.97
N SER A 200 16.40 -0.53 -11.53
CA SER A 200 17.27 -1.24 -10.58
C SER A 200 16.57 -1.46 -9.23
N PHE A 201 15.76 -0.51 -8.76
CA PHE A 201 15.00 -0.65 -7.52
C PHE A 201 13.87 -1.68 -7.64
N GLU A 202 13.13 -1.70 -8.74
CA GLU A 202 12.11 -2.73 -8.99
C GLU A 202 12.71 -4.14 -8.93
N GLN A 203 13.83 -4.34 -9.64
CA GLN A 203 14.57 -5.62 -9.64
C GLN A 203 15.12 -5.96 -8.26
N TYR A 204 15.75 -5.00 -7.59
CA TYR A 204 16.29 -5.19 -6.24
C TYR A 204 15.20 -5.63 -5.26
N LEU A 205 14.05 -4.94 -5.22
CA LEU A 205 12.93 -5.31 -4.36
C LEU A 205 12.37 -6.70 -4.70
N GLN A 206 12.28 -7.04 -5.98
CA GLN A 206 11.87 -8.36 -6.43
C GLN A 206 12.81 -9.46 -5.91
N HIS A 207 14.12 -9.24 -5.95
CA HIS A 207 15.12 -10.19 -5.48
C HIS A 207 15.10 -10.36 -3.97
N ILE A 208 15.10 -9.27 -3.18
CA ILE A 208 15.06 -9.41 -1.71
C ILE A 208 13.74 -10.00 -1.22
N HIS A 209 12.63 -9.79 -1.93
CA HIS A 209 11.33 -10.39 -1.61
C HIS A 209 11.28 -11.90 -1.91
N SER A 210 12.09 -12.43 -2.84
CA SER A 210 12.10 -13.88 -3.10
C SER A 210 12.74 -14.68 -1.95
N ILE A 211 13.50 -14.01 -1.07
CA ILE A 211 14.20 -14.62 0.06
C ILE A 211 13.30 -14.59 1.31
N GLY A 212 12.94 -15.78 1.80
CA GLY A 212 11.97 -15.95 2.88
C GLY A 212 12.37 -15.29 4.21
N ASP A 213 13.65 -15.34 4.57
CA ASP A 213 14.13 -14.83 5.85
C ASP A 213 14.27 -13.29 5.83
N ILE A 214 14.69 -12.72 4.69
CA ILE A 214 14.69 -11.27 4.49
C ILE A 214 13.28 -10.72 4.63
N ARG A 215 12.26 -11.37 4.04
CA ARG A 215 10.86 -10.91 4.15
C ARG A 215 10.33 -10.80 5.58
N LYS A 216 10.83 -11.64 6.49
CA LYS A 216 10.44 -11.61 7.91
C LYS A 216 11.31 -10.67 8.74
N SER A 217 12.43 -10.21 8.19
CA SER A 217 13.36 -9.36 8.92
C SER A 217 12.74 -8.00 9.23
N LYS A 218 12.99 -7.50 10.45
CA LYS A 218 12.52 -6.18 10.88
C LYS A 218 12.89 -5.06 9.90
N VAL A 219 14.12 -5.10 9.37
CA VAL A 219 14.62 -4.10 8.41
C VAL A 219 13.76 -4.06 7.14
N PHE A 220 13.35 -5.23 6.64
CA PHE A 220 12.45 -5.33 5.49
C PHE A 220 11.05 -4.78 5.84
N LEU A 221 10.48 -5.17 6.97
CA LEU A 221 9.16 -4.70 7.40
C LEU A 221 9.14 -3.18 7.63
N GLU A 222 10.20 -2.61 8.21
CA GLU A 222 10.42 -1.15 8.35
C GLU A 222 10.52 -0.42 7.01
N PHE A 223 11.13 -1.05 6.02
CA PHE A 223 11.21 -0.46 4.70
C PHE A 223 9.84 -0.38 4.02
N PHE A 224 8.96 -1.36 4.26
CA PHE A 224 7.64 -1.41 3.62
C PHE A 224 6.54 -0.73 4.44
N TYR A 225 6.09 -1.32 5.54
CA TYR A 225 4.85 -0.89 6.21
C TYR A 225 5.02 -0.52 7.69
N LEU A 226 6.08 -0.94 8.39
CA LEU A 226 6.15 -0.73 9.85
C LEU A 226 6.28 0.77 10.21
N ARG A 227 6.84 1.59 9.31
CA ARG A 227 6.81 3.06 9.45
C ARG A 227 5.38 3.61 9.42
N ASP A 228 4.57 3.12 8.49
CA ASP A 228 3.17 3.53 8.35
C ASP A 228 2.35 3.03 9.53
N LEU A 229 2.58 1.79 9.99
CA LEU A 229 1.91 1.24 11.16
C LEU A 229 2.20 2.06 12.44
N LYS A 230 3.48 2.42 12.66
CA LYS A 230 3.91 3.30 13.78
C LYS A 230 3.34 4.71 13.65
N ALA A 231 3.30 5.27 12.44
CA ALA A 231 2.69 6.57 12.18
C ALA A 231 1.18 6.54 12.44
N GLY A 232 0.47 5.52 11.95
CA GLY A 232 -0.96 5.30 12.19
C GLY A 232 -1.29 5.17 13.67
N GLN A 233 -0.48 4.43 14.44
CA GLN A 233 -0.61 4.39 15.90
C GLN A 233 -0.41 5.78 16.54
N GLY A 234 0.57 6.56 16.07
CA GLY A 234 0.78 7.93 16.53
C GLY A 234 -0.41 8.85 16.25
N LEU A 235 -1.03 8.73 15.08
CA LEU A 235 -2.23 9.47 14.68
C LEU A 235 -3.45 9.06 15.53
N LEU A 236 -3.62 7.74 15.77
CA LEU A 236 -4.64 7.20 16.68
C LEU A 236 -4.48 7.76 18.11
N ARG A 237 -3.25 7.79 18.64
CA ARG A 237 -2.95 8.41 19.95
C ARG A 237 -3.31 9.91 19.98
N ALA A 238 -3.16 10.60 18.86
CA ALA A 238 -3.51 12.02 18.72
C ALA A 238 -5.00 12.26 18.45
N GLY A 239 -5.81 11.20 18.27
CA GLY A 239 -7.23 11.30 17.92
C GLY A 239 -7.50 11.73 16.47
N MET A 240 -6.49 11.70 15.61
CA MET A 240 -6.62 12.03 14.18
C MET A 240 -7.05 10.77 13.40
N ASN A 241 -8.30 10.35 13.59
CA ASN A 241 -8.78 9.04 13.12
C ASN A 241 -8.82 8.93 11.59
N GLU A 242 -9.19 9.99 10.86
CA GLU A 242 -9.21 9.99 9.39
C GLU A 242 -7.80 9.78 8.80
N ASP A 243 -6.81 10.57 9.26
CA ASP A 243 -5.42 10.43 8.83
C ASP A 243 -4.85 9.05 9.22
N ALA A 244 -5.23 8.55 10.40
CA ALA A 244 -4.85 7.22 10.86
C ALA A 244 -5.39 6.14 9.91
N ILE A 245 -6.66 6.21 9.49
CA ILE A 245 -7.27 5.27 8.55
C ILE A 245 -6.48 5.24 7.24
N HIS A 246 -6.18 6.40 6.65
CA HIS A 246 -5.42 6.45 5.39
C HIS A 246 -4.06 5.75 5.51
N THR A 247 -3.35 6.01 6.61
CA THR A 247 -2.03 5.43 6.86
C THR A 247 -2.12 3.92 7.13
N LEU A 248 -3.08 3.49 7.94
CA LEU A 248 -3.27 2.10 8.33
C LEU A 248 -3.80 1.23 7.18
N LEU A 249 -4.64 1.76 6.29
CA LEU A 249 -5.09 1.04 5.10
C LEU A 249 -3.92 0.75 4.15
N ASN A 250 -3.04 1.72 3.91
CA ASN A 250 -1.84 1.46 3.11
C ASN A 250 -0.97 0.37 3.77
N ALA A 251 -0.78 0.42 5.08
CA ALA A 251 -0.05 -0.61 5.82
C ALA A 251 -0.72 -2.00 5.69
N LEU A 252 -2.05 -2.07 5.81
CA LEU A 252 -2.82 -3.31 5.65
C LEU A 252 -2.63 -3.90 4.24
N HIS A 253 -2.82 -3.08 3.20
CA HIS A 253 -2.65 -3.54 1.83
C HIS A 253 -1.20 -4.01 1.58
N LEU A 254 -0.20 -3.31 2.10
CA LEU A 254 1.20 -3.75 2.02
C LEU A 254 1.42 -5.09 2.75
N GLN A 255 0.87 -5.27 3.95
CA GLN A 255 0.96 -6.53 4.72
C GLN A 255 0.39 -7.72 3.93
N GLU A 256 -0.79 -7.54 3.34
CA GLU A 256 -1.48 -8.57 2.55
C GLU A 256 -0.79 -8.86 1.22
N LYS A 257 -0.21 -7.83 0.58
CA LYS A 257 0.49 -7.97 -0.70
C LYS A 257 1.84 -8.64 -0.56
N LEU A 258 2.60 -8.28 0.46
CA LEU A 258 3.88 -8.91 0.76
C LEU A 258 3.73 -10.32 1.33
N ALA A 259 2.48 -10.77 1.58
CA ALA A 259 2.16 -12.00 2.29
C ALA A 259 2.96 -12.11 3.60
N SER A 260 2.98 -11.00 4.36
CA SER A 260 3.62 -10.97 5.67
C SER A 260 2.96 -12.01 6.57
N ARG A 261 3.77 -12.85 7.21
CA ARG A 261 3.30 -13.85 8.17
C ARG A 261 3.24 -13.30 9.60
N ASP A 262 3.41 -12.00 9.74
CA ASP A 262 3.40 -11.33 11.02
C ASP A 262 1.97 -11.08 11.47
N MET A 263 1.48 -12.03 12.25
CA MET A 263 0.11 -12.01 12.77
C MET A 263 -0.08 -10.87 13.77
N GLU A 264 0.94 -10.49 14.53
CA GLU A 264 0.84 -9.41 15.52
C GLU A 264 0.63 -8.06 14.82
N HIS A 265 1.43 -7.77 13.80
CA HIS A 265 1.26 -6.56 13.00
C HIS A 265 -0.10 -6.50 12.32
N LEU A 266 -0.57 -7.61 11.74
CA LEU A 266 -1.87 -7.65 11.05
C LEU A 266 -3.04 -7.45 12.02
N VAL A 267 -3.04 -8.15 13.15
CA VAL A 267 -4.06 -8.02 14.19
C VAL A 267 -4.08 -6.60 14.74
N PHE A 268 -2.91 -6.00 14.97
CA PHE A 268 -2.82 -4.60 15.38
C PHE A 268 -3.43 -3.67 14.34
N THR A 269 -3.06 -3.79 13.05
CA THR A 269 -3.60 -2.92 11.98
C THR A 269 -5.12 -2.98 11.93
N LEU A 270 -5.69 -4.20 11.93
CA LEU A 270 -7.14 -4.41 11.87
C LEU A 270 -7.85 -3.85 13.11
N SER A 271 -7.27 -4.06 14.29
CA SER A 271 -7.79 -3.52 15.55
C SER A 271 -7.78 -2.00 15.56
N ALA A 272 -6.70 -1.38 15.08
CA ALA A 272 -6.57 0.07 14.98
C ALA A 272 -7.55 0.67 13.98
N LEU A 273 -7.71 0.05 12.80
CA LEU A 273 -8.72 0.46 11.82
C LEU A 273 -10.13 0.38 12.42
N SER A 274 -10.47 -0.72 13.10
CA SER A 274 -11.76 -0.88 13.77
C SER A 274 -12.05 0.27 14.75
N VAL A 275 -11.07 0.62 15.59
CA VAL A 275 -11.20 1.74 16.53
C VAL A 275 -11.35 3.06 15.79
N CYS A 276 -10.53 3.36 14.79
CA CYS A 276 -10.64 4.61 14.05
C CYS A 276 -12.01 4.78 13.37
N TYR A 277 -12.53 3.73 12.72
CA TYR A 277 -13.85 3.78 12.10
C TYR A 277 -14.97 3.94 13.14
N GLN A 278 -14.86 3.27 14.29
CA GLN A 278 -15.82 3.42 15.38
C GLN A 278 -15.85 4.86 15.91
N GLU A 279 -14.71 5.53 16.02
CA GLU A 279 -14.62 6.93 16.48
C GLU A 279 -15.20 7.93 15.46
N LEU A 280 -15.34 7.51 14.21
CA LEU A 280 -16.00 8.27 13.13
C LEU A 280 -17.45 7.82 12.88
N ASP A 281 -18.02 7.00 13.77
CA ASP A 281 -19.37 6.44 13.68
C ASP A 281 -19.65 5.63 12.40
N ARG A 282 -18.61 5.09 11.77
CA ARG A 282 -18.67 4.18 10.62
C ARG A 282 -18.69 2.73 11.09
N LEU A 283 -19.83 2.33 11.65
CA LEU A 283 -19.95 1.13 12.48
C LEU A 283 -19.83 -0.17 11.68
N GLU A 284 -20.28 -0.18 10.43
CA GLU A 284 -20.20 -1.33 9.53
C GLU A 284 -18.75 -1.68 9.20
N GLU A 285 -17.94 -0.70 8.81
CA GLU A 285 -16.51 -0.88 8.56
C GLU A 285 -15.78 -1.25 9.86
N ALA A 286 -16.09 -0.57 10.96
CA ALA A 286 -15.50 -0.87 12.27
C ALA A 286 -15.74 -2.32 12.67
N GLN A 287 -16.96 -2.83 12.47
CA GLN A 287 -17.31 -4.22 12.78
C GLN A 287 -16.60 -5.19 11.83
N ALA A 288 -16.52 -4.91 10.53
CA ALA A 288 -15.87 -5.78 9.56
C ALA A 288 -14.37 -5.99 9.88
N TYR A 289 -13.64 -4.92 10.21
CA TYR A 289 -12.25 -5.02 10.63
C TYR A 289 -12.09 -5.73 11.98
N CYS A 290 -13.00 -5.47 12.92
CA CYS A 290 -12.99 -6.13 14.23
C CYS A 290 -13.20 -7.65 14.10
N GLU A 291 -14.19 -8.06 13.31
CA GLU A 291 -14.52 -9.46 13.04
C GLU A 291 -13.34 -10.20 12.41
N ARG A 292 -12.70 -9.57 11.42
CA ARG A 292 -11.51 -10.14 10.80
C ARG A 292 -10.36 -10.31 11.79
N ALA A 293 -10.15 -9.38 12.71
CA ALA A 293 -9.14 -9.51 13.77
C ALA A 293 -9.48 -10.66 14.75
N VAL A 294 -10.76 -10.81 15.12
CA VAL A 294 -11.23 -11.93 15.97
C VAL A 294 -11.00 -13.28 15.28
N GLN A 295 -11.32 -13.41 13.99
CA GLN A 295 -11.12 -14.64 13.22
C GLN A 295 -9.64 -15.08 13.19
N ILE A 296 -8.72 -14.11 13.08
CA ILE A 296 -7.28 -14.39 13.12
C ILE A 296 -6.84 -14.95 14.48
N LEU A 297 -7.46 -14.48 15.57
CA LEU A 297 -7.14 -14.88 16.94
C LEU A 297 -8.03 -16.00 17.49
N GLU A 298 -8.90 -16.62 16.70
CA GLU A 298 -9.90 -17.59 17.16
C GLU A 298 -9.29 -18.75 17.99
N ASN A 299 -8.07 -19.14 17.62
CA ASN A 299 -7.29 -20.22 18.24
C ASN A 299 -6.15 -19.72 19.16
N GLN A 300 -6.12 -18.44 19.51
CA GLN A 300 -5.05 -17.79 20.28
C GLN A 300 -5.56 -17.29 21.64
N ASP A 301 -6.04 -18.22 22.49
CA ASP A 301 -6.72 -17.92 23.77
C ASP A 301 -5.90 -17.07 24.75
N LYS A 302 -4.57 -17.05 24.59
CA LYS A 302 -3.65 -16.29 25.45
C LYS A 302 -3.29 -14.91 24.92
N HIS A 303 -3.79 -14.53 23.74
CA HIS A 303 -3.43 -13.27 23.11
C HIS A 303 -4.06 -12.08 23.85
N ALA A 304 -3.26 -11.09 24.21
CA ALA A 304 -3.70 -9.93 25.02
C ALA A 304 -4.89 -9.19 24.40
N LEU A 305 -4.91 -9.04 23.06
CA LEU A 305 -6.00 -8.36 22.36
C LEU A 305 -7.29 -9.20 22.19
N LEU A 306 -7.29 -10.51 22.48
CA LEU A 306 -8.45 -11.36 22.17
C LEU A 306 -9.71 -10.94 22.95
N VAL A 307 -9.59 -10.78 24.26
CA VAL A 307 -10.72 -10.35 25.11
C VAL A 307 -11.26 -8.97 24.72
N PRO A 308 -10.44 -7.90 24.61
CA PRO A 308 -10.95 -6.58 24.21
C PRO A 308 -11.49 -6.55 22.77
N LEU A 309 -11.00 -7.41 21.86
CA LEU A 309 -11.56 -7.58 20.52
C LEU A 309 -12.95 -8.23 20.56
N LEU A 310 -13.11 -9.34 21.30
CA LEU A 310 -14.41 -10.00 21.46
C LEU A 310 -15.45 -9.04 22.05
N GLN A 311 -15.09 -8.30 23.09
CA GLN A 311 -15.97 -7.30 23.70
C GLN A 311 -16.35 -6.17 22.72
N SER A 312 -15.37 -5.66 21.97
CA SER A 312 -15.60 -4.64 20.95
C SER A 312 -16.51 -5.15 19.84
N ASN A 313 -16.28 -6.37 19.36
CA ASN A 313 -17.08 -7.00 18.31
C ASN A 313 -18.54 -7.20 18.77
N ILE A 314 -18.76 -7.74 19.97
CA ILE A 314 -20.11 -7.92 20.57
C ILE A 314 -20.86 -6.59 20.61
N ARG A 315 -20.20 -5.51 21.06
CA ARG A 315 -20.79 -4.17 21.14
C ARG A 315 -21.12 -3.61 19.76
N LEU A 316 -20.20 -3.72 18.81
CA LEU A 316 -20.41 -3.24 17.43
C LEU A 316 -21.54 -4.03 16.75
N SER A 317 -21.50 -5.36 16.81
CA SER A 317 -22.52 -6.25 16.26
C SER A 317 -23.91 -5.98 16.86
N TRP A 318 -24.00 -5.66 18.15
CA TRP A 318 -25.25 -5.22 18.75
C TRP A 318 -25.77 -3.91 18.15
N LYS A 319 -24.90 -2.91 17.94
CA LYS A 319 -25.29 -1.61 17.35
C LYS A 319 -25.80 -1.73 15.91
N ILE A 320 -25.20 -2.60 15.10
CA ILE A 320 -25.58 -2.80 13.69
C ILE A 320 -26.51 -4.00 13.46
N ALA A 321 -27.09 -4.55 14.53
CA ALA A 321 -28.00 -5.70 14.50
C ALA A 321 -27.46 -6.95 13.78
N LYS A 322 -26.14 -7.21 13.88
CA LYS A 322 -25.50 -8.45 13.42
C LYS A 322 -25.48 -9.53 14.51
N ASP A 323 -25.30 -10.78 14.10
CA ASP A 323 -25.14 -11.89 15.03
C ASP A 323 -23.84 -11.74 15.85
N LYS A 324 -23.92 -12.10 17.13
CA LYS A 324 -22.83 -11.98 18.10
C LYS A 324 -22.65 -13.23 18.97
N ARG A 325 -23.47 -14.26 18.75
CA ARG A 325 -23.52 -15.48 19.58
C ARG A 325 -22.18 -16.20 19.67
N GLN A 326 -21.45 -16.29 18.56
CA GLN A 326 -20.15 -16.94 18.53
C GLN A 326 -19.12 -16.21 19.40
N CYS A 327 -19.08 -14.87 19.32
CA CYS A 327 -18.19 -14.07 20.16
C CYS A 327 -18.60 -14.15 21.65
N GLU A 328 -19.89 -14.13 21.96
CA GLU A 328 -20.40 -14.28 23.33
C GLU A 328 -20.02 -15.64 23.92
N ALA A 329 -20.19 -16.73 23.16
CA ALA A 329 -19.82 -18.08 23.59
C ALA A 329 -18.30 -18.21 23.83
N LYS A 330 -17.47 -17.66 22.93
CA LYS A 330 -16.02 -17.66 23.10
C LYS A 330 -15.58 -16.84 24.32
N LEU A 331 -16.20 -15.68 24.54
CA LEU A 331 -15.90 -14.84 25.70
C LEU A 331 -16.28 -15.55 27.02
N GLN A 332 -17.42 -16.22 27.06
CA GLN A 332 -17.84 -17.03 28.20
C GLN A 332 -16.86 -18.19 28.45
N GLN A 333 -16.42 -18.88 27.40
CA GLN A 333 -15.43 -19.95 27.52
C GLN A 333 -14.10 -19.46 28.14
N LEU A 334 -13.62 -18.27 27.73
CA LEU A 334 -12.41 -17.68 28.30
C LEU A 334 -12.60 -17.29 29.77
N GLN A 335 -13.79 -16.80 30.13
CA GLN A 335 -14.15 -16.48 31.52
C GLN A 335 -14.19 -17.75 32.39
N ASP A 336 -14.81 -18.82 31.90
CA ASP A 336 -14.90 -20.11 32.60
C ASP A 336 -13.51 -20.75 32.76
N ALA A 337 -12.59 -20.50 31.82
CA ALA A 337 -11.19 -20.89 31.90
C ALA A 337 -10.34 -20.02 32.87
N GLY A 338 -10.93 -19.02 33.52
CA GLY A 338 -10.29 -18.17 34.53
C GLY A 338 -9.63 -16.90 33.99
N THR A 339 -9.91 -16.51 32.74
CA THR A 339 -9.42 -15.24 32.18
C THR A 339 -10.23 -14.08 32.78
N ASP A 340 -9.55 -13.02 33.26
CA ASP A 340 -10.26 -11.81 33.68
C ASP A 340 -10.84 -11.11 32.46
N VAL A 341 -12.17 -11.14 32.33
CA VAL A 341 -12.90 -10.46 31.25
C VAL A 341 -13.39 -9.08 31.68
N LEU A 342 -13.65 -8.85 32.96
CA LEU A 342 -14.37 -7.65 33.41
C LEU A 342 -13.47 -6.43 33.60
N ASN A 343 -12.22 -6.63 34.06
CA ASN A 343 -11.30 -5.52 34.34
C ASN A 343 -10.28 -5.27 33.22
N GLN A 344 -10.60 -5.69 32.00
CA GLN A 344 -9.70 -5.48 30.86
C GLN A 344 -9.76 -4.03 30.37
N PRO A 345 -8.60 -3.42 30.03
CA PRO A 345 -8.58 -2.15 29.31
C PRO A 345 -9.34 -2.27 27.99
N SER A 346 -9.87 -1.14 27.53
CA SER A 346 -10.53 -1.09 26.22
C SER A 346 -9.55 -1.46 25.09
N LEU A 347 -10.09 -1.84 23.92
CA LEU A 347 -9.26 -2.13 22.74
C LEU A 347 -8.38 -0.92 22.38
N LYS A 348 -8.95 0.29 22.40
CA LYS A 348 -8.22 1.54 22.17
C LYS A 348 -7.08 1.73 23.17
N GLU A 349 -7.30 1.45 24.45
CA GLU A 349 -6.28 1.59 25.50
C GLU A 349 -5.09 0.65 25.32
N HIS A 350 -5.31 -0.58 24.85
CA HIS A 350 -4.22 -1.50 24.51
C HIS A 350 -3.40 -0.94 23.34
N LEU A 351 -4.09 -0.58 22.25
CA LEU A 351 -3.43 -0.10 21.02
C LEU A 351 -2.61 1.18 21.21
N ILE A 352 -2.99 2.05 22.16
CA ILE A 352 -2.22 3.26 22.47
C ILE A 352 -1.07 3.00 23.46
N LYS A 353 -1.14 1.95 24.29
CA LYS A 353 -0.09 1.64 25.28
C LYS A 353 1.04 0.80 24.69
N ASP A 354 0.71 -0.15 23.81
CA ASP A 354 1.69 -1.07 23.28
C ASP A 354 2.67 -0.35 22.34
N LEU A 355 3.97 -0.62 22.49
CA LEU A 355 4.95 -0.21 21.49
C LEU A 355 5.02 -1.30 20.42
N LEU A 356 4.79 -0.90 19.17
CA LEU A 356 5.09 -1.74 18.02
C LEU A 356 6.61 -1.88 17.92
N GLU A 357 7.16 -3.07 18.12
CA GLU A 357 8.61 -3.30 18.05
C GLU A 357 9.11 -3.29 16.60
#